data_AF-A0AAW2MK08-F1
#
_entry.id   AF-A0AAW2MK08-F1
#
_cell.length_a   1.000
_cell.length_b   1.000
_cell.length_c   1.000
_cell.angle_alpha   90.00
_cell.angle_beta   90.00
_cell.angle_gamma   90.00
#
_symmetry.space_group_name_H-M   'P 1'
#
loop_
_entity.id
_entity.type
_entity.pdbx_description
1 polymer ?
#
loop_
_entity_poly.entity_id
_entity_poly.type
_entity_poly.pdbx_seq_one_letter_code
_entity_poly.pdbx_strand_id
1 'polypeptide(L)' 'MFRRVSEQFTVMFRRKAFLHWYTGEGMDEMEFTEAESNMNDLVSEYQQYQDANADNEEEFDEEEEEVEN' A
#
# COMPACT_ATOMS: atom_id res chain seq x y z
N MET A 1 1.24 2.09 8.24
CA MET A 1 0.12 1.39 8.91
C MET A 1 -0.58 0.42 7.95
N PHE A 2 -1.06 0.89 6.79
CA PHE A 2 -1.79 0.08 5.80
C PHE A 2 -1.03 -1.16 5.30
N ARG A 3 0.29 -1.07 5.05
CA ARG A 3 1.12 -2.23 4.66
C ARG A 3 1.00 -3.41 5.64
N ARG A 4 1.05 -3.15 6.95
CA ARG A 4 0.92 -4.20 7.98
C ARG A 4 -0.48 -4.82 7.98
N VAL A 5 -1.53 -4.03 7.76
CA VAL A 5 -2.90 -4.55 7.68
C VAL A 5 -3.08 -5.41 6.43
N SER A 6 -2.58 -4.95 5.28
CA SER A 6 -2.58 -5.69 4.01
C SER A 6 -1.87 -7.05 4.17
N GLU A 7 -0.67 -7.08 4.74
CA GLU A 7 0.07 -8.33 4.96
C GLU A 7 -0.70 -9.34 5.83
N GLN A 8 -1.31 -8.89 6.93
CA GLN A 8 -2.11 -9.77 7.80
C GLN A 8 -3.36 -10.25 7.06
N PHE A 9 -4.03 -9.37 6.32
CA PHE A 9 -5.18 -9.72 5.50
C PHE A 9 -4.81 -10.80 4.48
N THR A 10 -3.75 -10.60 3.68
CA THR A 10 -3.29 -11.57 2.66
C THR A 10 -3.05 -12.95 3.27
N VAL A 11 -2.40 -13.02 4.44
CA VAL A 11 -2.08 -14.27 5.15
C VAL A 11 -3.36 -15.01 5.58
N MET A 12 -4.38 -14.29 6.03
CA MET A 12 -5.66 -14.82 6.49
C MET A 12 -6.54 -15.23 5.31
N PHE A 13 -6.64 -14.37 4.28
CA PHE A 13 -7.44 -14.59 3.09
C PHE A 13 -6.95 -15.80 2.29
N ARG A 14 -5.63 -15.96 2.12
CA ARG A 14 -5.03 -17.17 1.50
C ARG A 14 -5.38 -18.47 2.23
N ARG A 15 -5.62 -18.41 3.54
CA ARG A 15 -6.06 -19.56 4.35
C ARG A 15 -7.57 -19.70 4.43
N LYS A 16 -8.32 -18.81 3.77
CA LYS A 16 -9.78 -18.66 3.90
C LYS A 16 -10.24 -18.57 5.36
N ALA A 17 -9.40 -17.98 6.22
CA ALA A 17 -9.69 -17.89 7.64
C ALA A 17 -10.89 -16.97 7.89
N PHE A 18 -11.93 -17.48 8.56
CA PHE A 18 -13.17 -16.75 8.89
C PHE A 18 -13.98 -16.19 7.70
N LEU A 19 -13.62 -16.55 6.46
CA LEU A 19 -14.25 -16.02 5.24
C LEU A 19 -15.76 -16.30 5.19
N HIS A 20 -16.20 -17.46 5.71
CA HIS A 20 -17.60 -17.87 5.73
C HIS A 20 -18.53 -16.93 6.53
N TRP A 21 -18.02 -16.15 7.48
CA TRP A 21 -18.83 -15.17 8.21
C TRP A 21 -19.26 -14.00 7.33
N TYR A 22 -18.50 -13.70 6.28
CA TYR A 22 -18.81 -12.62 5.36
C TYR A 22 -19.58 -13.14 4.15
N THR A 23 -19.17 -14.28 3.59
CA THR A 23 -19.89 -14.87 2.45
C THR A 23 -21.27 -15.42 2.86
N GLY A 24 -21.46 -15.80 4.14
CA GLY A 24 -22.75 -16.16 4.70
C GLY A 24 -23.75 -15.00 4.75
N GLU A 25 -23.25 -13.76 4.80
CA GLU A 25 -24.07 -12.53 4.74
C GLU A 25 -24.28 -12.04 3.30
N GLY A 26 -23.82 -12.80 2.29
CA GLY A 26 -24.05 -12.52 0.88
C GLY A 26 -22.90 -11.82 0.14
N MET A 27 -21.75 -11.62 0.79
CA MET A 27 -20.55 -11.06 0.16
C MET A 27 -19.90 -12.07 -0.80
N ASP A 28 -19.40 -11.63 -1.96
CA ASP A 28 -18.66 -12.48 -2.90
C ASP A 28 -17.17 -12.57 -2.48
N GLU A 29 -16.55 -13.73 -2.67
CA GLU A 29 -15.11 -13.89 -2.43
C GLU A 29 -14.26 -12.98 -3.34
N MET A 30 -14.76 -12.62 -4.53
CA MET A 30 -14.11 -11.65 -5.41
C MET A 30 -14.03 -10.26 -4.81
N GLU A 31 -15.02 -9.83 -4.01
CA GLU A 31 -15.01 -8.51 -3.36
C GLU A 31 -13.85 -8.36 -2.37
N PHE A 32 -13.36 -9.45 -1.78
CA PHE A 32 -12.15 -9.46 -0.95
C PHE A 32 -10.88 -9.18 -1.78
N THR A 33 -10.83 -9.74 -2.98
CA THR A 33 -9.69 -9.56 -3.90
C THR A 33 -9.66 -8.13 -4.42
N GLU A 34 -10.83 -7.56 -4.73
CA GLU A 34 -10.97 -6.15 -5.11
C GLU A 34 -10.54 -5.21 -3.97
N ALA A 35 -10.98 -5.49 -2.74
CA ALA A 35 -10.59 -4.70 -1.58
C ALA A 35 -9.06 -4.77 -1.30
N GLU A 36 -8.45 -5.94 -1.49
CA GLU A 36 -6.99 -6.12 -1.38
C GLU A 36 -6.25 -5.29 -2.43
N SER A 37 -6.70 -5.32 -3.70
CA SER A 37 -6.13 -4.51 -4.77
C SER A 37 -6.21 -3.03 -4.45
N ASN A 38 -7.39 -2.55 -4.08
CA ASN A 38 -7.61 -1.13 -3.74
C ASN A 38 -6.69 -0.67 -2.60
N MET A 39 -6.46 -1.52 -1.59
CA MET A 39 -5.53 -1.18 -0.51
C MET A 39 -4.08 -1.14 -0.98
N ASN A 40 -3.67 -2.05 -1.87
CA ASN A 40 -2.32 -2.07 -2.41
C ASN A 40 -2.05 -0.87 -3.34
N ASP A 41 -3.05 -0.46 -4.13
CA ASP A 41 -2.98 0.73 -4.98
C ASP A 41 -2.77 1.98 -4.11
N LEU A 42 -3.57 2.13 -3.04
CA LEU A 42 -3.41 3.22 -2.08
C LEU A 42 -2.01 3.24 -1.46
N VAL A 43 -1.50 2.09 -1.00
CA VAL A 43 -0.14 1.99 -0.44
C VAL A 43 0.92 2.40 -1.48
N SER A 44 0.73 2.01 -2.74
CA SER A 44 1.65 2.31 -3.83
C SER A 44 1.65 3.80 -4.18
N GLU A 45 0.49 4.45 -4.21
CA GLU A 45 0.37 5.90 -4.44
C GLU A 45 1.11 6.70 -3.37
N TYR A 46 0.94 6.36 -2.08
CA TYR A 46 1.68 7.02 -1.00
C TYR A 46 3.19 6.81 -1.10
N GLN A 47 3.62 5.61 -1.50
CA GLN A 47 5.05 5.33 -1.70
C GLN A 47 5.60 6.18 -2.85
N GLN A 48 4.89 6.26 -3.97
CA GLN A 48 5.30 7.09 -5.11
C GLN A 48 5.45 8.57 -4.74
N TYR A 49 4.51 9.13 -3.96
CA TYR A 49 4.63 10.52 -3.50
C TYR A 49 5.79 10.73 -2.51
N GLN A 50 6.06 9.74 -1.66
CA GLN A 50 7.20 9.80 -0.76
C GLN A 50 8.52 9.78 -1.53
N ASP A 51 8.66 8.86 -2.48
CA ASP A 51 9.87 8.70 -3.28
C ASP A 51 10.11 9.93 -4.17
N ALA A 52 9.05 10.45 -4.81
CA ALA A 52 9.14 11.67 -5.63
C ALA A 52 9.51 12.94 -4.84
N ASN A 53 9.18 13.01 -3.55
CA ASN A 53 9.63 14.12 -2.69
C ASN A 53 11.07 13.93 -2.25
N ALA A 54 11.50 12.69 -1.97
CA ALA A 54 12.88 12.39 -1.58
C ALA A 54 13.87 12.67 -2.73
N ASP A 55 13.52 12.26 -3.95
CA ASP A 55 14.36 12.52 -5.14
C ASP A 55 14.53 14.03 -5.39
N ASN A 56 13.52 14.84 -5.08
CA ASN A 56 13.55 16.31 -5.23
C ASN A 56 14.33 17.01 -4.11
N GLU A 57 14.31 16.45 -2.90
CA GLU A 57 15.11 16.93 -1.76
C GLU A 57 16.61 16.65 -2.00
N GLU A 58 16.95 15.45 -2.49
CA GLU A 58 18.34 15.11 -2.86
C GLU A 58 18.89 16.01 -3.97
N GLU A 59 18.10 16.33 -5.01
CA GLU A 59 18.52 17.23 -6.09
C GLU A 59 18.74 18.68 -5.59
N PHE A 60 17.94 19.15 -4.64
CA PHE A 60 18.12 20.46 -4.01
C PHE A 60 19.37 20.53 -3.12
N ASP A 61 19.63 19.49 -2.33
CA ASP A 61 20.82 19.43 -1.48
C ASP A 61 22.11 19.39 -2.33
N GLU A 62 22.12 18.68 -3.46
CA GLU A 62 23.25 18.66 -4.42
C GLU A 62 23.46 20.02 -5.10
N GLU A 63 22.39 20.72 -5.51
CA GLU A 63 22.49 22.06 -6.09
C GLU A 63 23.01 23.10 -5.07
N GLU A 64 22.60 23.03 -3.79
CA GLU A 64 23.13 23.92 -2.75
C GLU A 64 24.63 23.71 -2.49
N GLU A 65 25.12 22.45 -2.46
CA GLU A 65 26.54 22.15 -2.31
C GLU A 65 27.40 22.60 -3.49
N GLU A 66 26.88 22.59 -4.74
CA GLU A 66 27.61 23.11 -5.90
C GLU A 66 27.71 24.65 -5.90
N VAL A 67 26.73 25.35 -5.35
CA VAL A 67 26.70 26.83 -5.32
C VAL A 67 27.58 27.42 -4.20
N GLU A 68 27.84 26.66 -3.13
CA GLU A 68 28.71 27.09 -2.03
C GLU A 68 30.23 26.88 -2.25
N ASN A 69 30.67 26.21 -3.33
CA ASN A 69 32.09 25.90 -3.61
C ASN A 69 32.79 26.85 -4.59
#